data_AF-A0A1H3JZR2-F1
#
_entry.id   AF-A0A1H3JZR2-F1
#
_cell.length_a   1.000
_cell.length_b   1.000
_cell.length_c   1.000
_cell.angle_alpha   90.00
_cell.angle_beta   90.00
_cell.angle_gamma   90.00
#
_symmetry.space_group_name_H-M   'P 1'
#
loop_
_entity.id
_entity.type
_entity.pdbx_description
1 polymer ?
#
loop_
_entity_poly.entity_id
_entity_poly.type
_entity_poly.pdbx_seq_one_letter_code
_entity_poly.pdbx_strand_id
1 'polypeptide(L)'
;MIIAPMRFKTNVKEQVFDEQNHPVKGEDGKPLTEEVVREYQTFRPAYVFDYSDTDGKPLPTLATMLDENVDSFETLKEVLIKVSPVPITFEEIQSAANGYFSPSEMRIVVKEGLPELQTIKTMIHEIGHASLGHGGKEDKWDRETKEVQAESVAYWVSQMIGLDTSDYSFGYISGWSKDKKVSELKDNLEIIKKTADEISSAIEAELAKRQEKKQEPTFEIYQLNEKANRELSFSSYSVLEKLGVRVDPSNYDLIYSAPLKESDTLDSIYETFNINHPDDFKGHSLSVSDIVVLHKDEKDEAWYVDSFGFHEAPDFLSEEPIVTKLNPEAKISYYYAENMEFETLGYSKDGLTLEEAFKLFDSYQHGGIGFELQDGSDYEGKYELMSGGHMHEDMINMIEYYRQNPLVQKAIKDCRTELNKRVEIDQQIADRPHRGKSR
;
A
#
# COMPACT_ATOMS: atom_id res chain seq x y z
N MET A 1 -32.88 16.23 0.97
CA MET A 1 -33.15 15.94 -0.46
C MET A 1 -32.45 16.99 -1.31
N ILE A 2 -31.64 16.57 -2.28
CA ILE A 2 -30.92 17.44 -3.22
C ILE A 2 -31.32 17.12 -4.66
N ILE A 3 -30.95 17.97 -5.60
CA ILE A 3 -31.12 17.75 -7.04
C ILE A 3 -29.77 17.33 -7.63
N ALA A 4 -29.64 16.05 -8.00
CA ALA A 4 -28.39 15.47 -8.50
C ALA A 4 -28.36 15.46 -10.04
N PRO A 5 -27.27 15.89 -10.69
CA PRO A 5 -27.15 15.84 -12.15
C PRO A 5 -27.10 14.38 -12.62
N MET A 6 -27.73 14.11 -13.76
CA MET A 6 -27.76 12.80 -14.39
C MET A 6 -27.63 12.95 -15.90
N ARG A 7 -26.79 12.11 -16.51
CA ARG A 7 -26.77 11.94 -17.96
C ARG A 7 -27.52 10.67 -18.31
N PHE A 8 -28.42 10.75 -19.28
CA PHE A 8 -29.08 9.57 -19.81
C PHE A 8 -29.12 9.63 -21.34
N LYS A 9 -29.05 8.45 -21.95
CA LYS A 9 -29.14 8.27 -23.39
C LYS A 9 -30.52 7.72 -23.71
N THR A 10 -31.18 8.30 -24.71
CA THR A 10 -32.46 7.79 -25.20
C THR A 10 -32.51 7.88 -26.71
N ASN A 11 -33.25 6.96 -27.32
CA ASN A 11 -33.46 6.92 -28.75
C ASN A 11 -34.55 7.94 -29.12
N VAL A 12 -34.21 8.87 -30.00
CA VAL A 12 -35.17 9.83 -30.54
C VAL A 12 -35.26 9.66 -32.06
N LYS A 13 -36.46 9.87 -32.60
CA LYS A 13 -36.68 9.89 -34.05
C LYS A 13 -36.42 11.29 -34.58
N GLU A 14 -35.35 11.45 -35.35
CA GLU A 14 -35.00 12.70 -36.01
C GLU A 14 -35.22 12.59 -37.53
N GLN A 15 -35.53 13.69 -38.19
CA GLN A 15 -35.67 13.71 -39.65
C GLN A 15 -34.29 13.67 -40.30
N VAL A 16 -34.17 12.86 -41.36
CA VAL A 16 -32.95 12.77 -42.18
C VAL A 16 -32.97 13.93 -43.18
N PHE A 17 -31.87 14.67 -43.27
CA PHE A 17 -31.68 15.77 -44.22
C PHE A 17 -30.60 15.43 -45.26
N ASP A 18 -30.77 15.90 -46.49
CA ASP A 18 -29.77 15.76 -47.55
C ASP A 18 -28.63 16.79 -47.40
N GLU A 19 -27.61 16.71 -48.27
CA GLU A 19 -26.45 17.62 -48.27
C GLU A 19 -26.83 19.10 -48.54
N GLN A 20 -28.06 19.36 -48.98
CA GLN A 20 -28.61 20.70 -49.19
C GLN A 20 -29.59 21.11 -48.07
N ASN A 21 -29.63 20.35 -46.97
CA ASN A 21 -30.43 20.59 -45.78
C ASN A 21 -31.95 20.49 -46.01
N HIS A 22 -32.38 19.71 -47.01
CA HIS A 22 -33.79 19.39 -47.24
C HIS A 22 -34.15 18.03 -46.64
N PRO A 23 -35.37 17.88 -46.07
CA PRO A 23 -35.79 16.62 -45.48
C PRO A 23 -35.92 15.55 -46.56
N VAL A 24 -35.14 14.48 -46.43
CA VAL A 24 -35.20 13.29 -47.28
C VAL A 24 -36.57 12.66 -47.08
N LYS A 25 -37.29 12.36 -48.16
CA LYS A 25 -38.61 11.72 -48.11
C LYS A 25 -38.49 10.23 -48.45
N GLY A 26 -39.22 9.39 -47.71
CA GLY A 26 -39.38 7.97 -48.03
C GLY A 26 -40.30 7.74 -49.23
N GLU A 27 -40.43 6.49 -49.66
CA GLU A 27 -41.27 6.08 -50.81
C GLU A 27 -42.76 6.44 -50.64
N ASP A 28 -43.21 6.67 -49.41
CA ASP A 28 -44.56 7.09 -49.05
C ASP A 28 -44.76 8.62 -49.06
N GLY A 29 -43.73 9.38 -49.45
CA GLY A 29 -43.74 10.84 -49.50
C GLY A 29 -43.64 11.54 -48.15
N LYS A 30 -43.48 10.79 -47.04
CA LYS A 30 -43.26 11.36 -45.70
C LYS A 30 -41.77 11.57 -45.44
N PRO A 31 -41.38 12.53 -44.57
CA PRO A 31 -39.99 12.69 -44.16
C PRO A 31 -39.45 11.39 -43.55
N LEU A 32 -38.34 10.91 -44.08
CA LEU A 32 -37.61 9.77 -43.55
C LEU A 32 -37.07 10.16 -42.17
N THR A 33 -37.37 9.34 -41.17
CA THR A 33 -36.84 9.52 -39.82
C THR A 33 -35.89 8.40 -39.48
N GLU A 34 -34.75 8.73 -38.88
CA GLU A 34 -33.82 7.77 -38.30
C GLU A 34 -33.89 7.79 -36.77
N GLU A 35 -33.54 6.68 -36.15
CA GLU A 35 -33.49 6.57 -34.70
C GLU A 35 -32.06 6.90 -34.24
N VAL A 36 -31.88 8.08 -33.65
CA VAL A 36 -30.57 8.56 -33.18
C VAL A 36 -30.53 8.50 -31.67
N VAL A 37 -29.41 8.03 -31.12
CA VAL A 37 -29.16 8.08 -29.67
C VAL A 37 -28.77 9.51 -29.29
N ARG A 38 -29.62 10.20 -28.54
CA ARG A 38 -29.29 11.51 -27.95
C ARG A 38 -28.95 11.36 -26.47
N GLU A 39 -27.91 12.06 -26.05
CA GLU A 39 -27.52 12.20 -24.64
C GLU A 39 -28.09 13.51 -24.10
N TYR A 40 -28.86 13.41 -23.01
CA TYR A 40 -29.44 14.55 -22.32
C TYR A 40 -28.81 14.70 -20.93
N GLN A 41 -28.53 15.94 -20.55
CA GLN A 41 -28.16 16.30 -19.18
C GLN A 41 -29.39 16.82 -18.45
N THR A 42 -29.84 16.09 -17.43
CA THR A 42 -30.99 16.45 -16.59
C THR A 42 -30.61 16.37 -15.11
N PHE A 43 -31.57 16.61 -14.23
CA PHE A 43 -31.41 16.41 -12.80
C PHE A 43 -32.52 15.51 -12.24
N ARG A 44 -32.18 14.75 -11.19
CA ARG A 44 -33.13 13.92 -10.45
C ARG A 44 -33.13 14.27 -8.96
N PRO A 45 -34.25 14.11 -8.25
CA PRO A 45 -34.26 14.15 -6.79
C PRO A 45 -33.38 13.02 -6.24
N ALA A 46 -32.49 13.37 -5.31
CA ALA A 46 -31.69 12.42 -4.55
C ALA A 46 -31.87 12.69 -3.06
N TYR A 47 -31.91 11.61 -2.27
CA TYR A 47 -31.97 11.70 -0.81
C TYR A 47 -30.55 11.73 -0.27
N VAL A 48 -30.30 12.69 0.61
CA VAL A 48 -29.08 12.79 1.40
C VAL A 48 -29.51 12.77 2.85
N PHE A 49 -28.73 12.10 3.68
CA PHE A 49 -28.91 11.96 5.12
C PHE A 49 -27.79 12.74 5.80
N ASP A 50 -28.05 13.29 6.98
CA ASP A 50 -26.99 13.87 7.79
C ASP A 50 -26.00 12.75 8.17
N TYR A 51 -24.73 13.09 8.35
CA TYR A 51 -23.75 12.12 8.85
C TYR A 51 -24.17 11.55 10.20
N SER A 52 -24.76 12.37 11.08
CA SER A 52 -25.27 11.92 12.39
C SER A 52 -26.36 10.86 12.29
N ASP A 53 -27.00 10.75 11.12
CA ASP A 53 -28.09 9.83 10.85
C ASP A 53 -27.61 8.56 10.12
N THR A 54 -26.30 8.31 10.07
CA THR A 54 -25.70 7.16 9.38
C THR A 54 -24.86 6.29 10.31
N ASP A 55 -24.94 4.96 10.14
CA ASP A 55 -24.08 3.98 10.81
C ASP A 55 -22.94 3.53 9.88
N GLY A 56 -21.70 3.37 10.39
CA GLY A 56 -20.58 2.88 9.58
C GLY A 56 -19.19 3.21 10.16
N LYS A 57 -18.13 2.84 9.42
CA LYS A 57 -16.75 3.25 9.77
C LYS A 57 -16.69 4.79 9.73
N PRO A 58 -16.14 5.46 10.75
CA PRO A 58 -16.02 6.91 10.74
C PRO A 58 -15.27 7.37 9.49
N LEU A 59 -15.72 8.48 8.90
CA LEU A 59 -15.00 9.07 7.78
C LEU A 59 -13.58 9.43 8.25
N PRO A 60 -12.56 9.26 7.40
CA PRO A 60 -11.23 9.74 7.72
C PRO A 60 -11.35 11.24 8.02
N THR A 61 -11.09 11.59 9.27
CA THR A 61 -11.13 12.96 9.77
C THR A 61 -9.72 13.27 10.23
N LEU A 62 -9.18 14.45 9.89
CA LEU A 62 -7.90 14.89 10.46
C LEU A 62 -7.99 15.20 11.95
N ALA A 63 -9.21 15.23 12.48
CA ALA A 63 -9.59 15.59 13.83
C ALA A 63 -9.18 14.59 14.91
N THR A 64 -7.98 14.00 14.83
CA THR A 64 -7.32 13.41 16.01
C THR A 64 -6.20 14.32 16.55
N MET A 65 -6.06 15.55 16.07
CA MET A 65 -4.86 16.38 16.31
C MET A 65 -5.07 17.67 17.12
N LEU A 66 -6.27 17.99 17.59
CA LEU A 66 -6.47 19.17 18.43
C LEU A 66 -7.13 18.76 19.75
N ASP A 67 -6.34 18.21 20.68
CA ASP A 67 -6.63 18.43 22.09
C ASP A 67 -6.52 19.94 22.36
N GLU A 68 -7.41 20.49 23.20
CA GLU A 68 -7.49 21.92 23.58
C GLU A 68 -6.28 22.42 24.41
N ASN A 69 -5.06 21.96 24.12
CA ASN A 69 -3.81 22.38 24.76
C ASN A 69 -3.01 23.35 23.86
N VAL A 70 -2.25 24.25 24.49
CA VAL A 70 -1.42 25.31 23.87
C VAL A 70 -0.42 24.75 22.82
N ASP A 71 0.01 23.51 22.96
CA ASP A 71 0.92 22.82 22.02
C ASP A 71 0.33 22.67 20.61
N SER A 72 -1.00 22.62 20.51
CA SER A 72 -1.73 22.46 19.25
C SER A 72 -1.67 23.73 18.39
N PHE A 73 -1.70 24.92 19.00
CA PHE A 73 -1.68 26.20 18.30
C PHE A 73 -0.33 26.49 17.64
N GLU A 74 0.77 26.45 18.41
CA GLU A 74 2.10 26.74 17.86
C GLU A 74 2.50 25.70 16.81
N THR A 75 2.13 24.42 17.01
CA THR A 75 2.31 23.38 15.99
C THR A 75 1.61 23.74 14.68
N LEU A 76 0.33 24.11 14.75
CA LEU A 76 -0.46 24.45 13.56
C LEU A 76 0.07 25.72 12.87
N LYS A 77 0.45 26.74 13.65
CA LYS A 77 1.06 27.97 13.14
C LYS A 77 2.35 27.68 12.38
N GLU A 78 3.24 26.86 12.94
CA GLU A 78 4.47 26.46 12.25
C GLU A 78 4.21 25.65 10.98
N VAL A 79 3.21 24.74 11.01
CA VAL A 79 2.79 23.98 9.84
C VAL A 79 2.30 24.93 8.74
N LEU A 80 1.44 25.90 9.07
CA LEU A 80 0.95 26.88 8.10
C LEU A 80 2.06 27.77 7.53
N ILE A 81 3.06 28.15 8.34
CA ILE A 81 4.25 28.86 7.86
C ILE A 81 4.99 28.02 6.79
N LYS A 82 5.12 26.71 6.99
CA LYS A 82 5.78 25.80 6.03
C LYS A 82 4.95 25.52 4.78
N VAL A 83 3.63 25.39 4.93
CA VAL A 83 2.69 25.10 3.84
C VAL A 83 2.45 26.33 2.96
N SER A 84 2.59 27.52 3.53
CA SER A 84 2.36 28.77 2.79
C SER A 84 3.22 28.87 1.53
N PRO A 85 2.65 29.22 0.36
CA PRO A 85 3.40 29.37 -0.88
C PRO A 85 4.33 30.59 -0.87
N VAL A 86 4.17 31.48 0.11
CA VAL A 86 4.95 32.70 0.30
C VAL A 86 5.31 32.90 1.78
N PRO A 87 6.39 33.63 2.12
CA PRO A 87 6.74 33.89 3.51
C PRO A 87 5.61 34.58 4.28
N ILE A 88 5.37 34.12 5.52
CA ILE A 88 4.45 34.75 6.46
C ILE A 88 5.26 35.56 7.48
N THR A 89 4.84 36.79 7.72
CA THR A 89 5.41 37.71 8.71
C THR A 89 4.33 38.18 9.68
N PHE A 90 4.71 38.46 10.92
CA PHE A 90 3.83 38.99 11.96
C PHE A 90 4.25 40.42 12.28
N GLU A 91 3.39 41.40 12.01
CA GLU A 91 3.73 42.82 12.09
C GLU A 91 2.58 43.64 12.70
N GLU A 92 2.87 44.86 13.13
CA GLU A 92 1.84 45.82 13.54
C GLU A 92 1.11 46.36 12.31
N ILE A 93 -0.19 46.09 12.20
CA ILE A 93 -1.06 46.60 11.13
C ILE A 93 -1.92 47.74 11.68
N GLN A 94 -1.71 48.96 11.15
CA GLN A 94 -2.42 50.17 11.58
C GLN A 94 -3.90 50.23 11.13
N SER A 95 -4.29 49.37 10.19
CA SER A 95 -5.68 49.30 9.72
C SER A 95 -6.54 48.38 10.60
N ALA A 96 -7.83 48.32 10.29
CA ALA A 96 -8.77 47.37 10.89
C ALA A 96 -8.59 45.93 10.38
N ALA A 97 -7.70 45.70 9.40
CA ALA A 97 -7.46 44.36 8.87
C ALA A 97 -6.65 43.51 9.85
N ASN A 98 -6.98 42.22 9.91
CA ASN A 98 -6.25 41.23 10.70
C ASN A 98 -5.01 40.69 9.96
N GLY A 99 -4.97 40.79 8.64
CA GLY A 99 -3.86 40.37 7.79
C GLY A 99 -4.06 40.83 6.34
N TYR A 100 -3.05 40.58 5.51
CA TYR A 100 -3.16 40.71 4.06
C TYR A 100 -2.05 39.92 3.34
N PHE A 101 -2.39 39.38 2.18
CA PHE A 101 -1.44 38.96 1.16
C PHE A 101 -1.00 40.15 0.29
N SER A 102 0.30 40.31 0.07
CA SER A 102 0.90 41.31 -0.81
C SER A 102 1.40 40.66 -2.11
N PRO A 103 0.67 40.78 -3.24
CA PRO A 103 1.07 40.19 -4.52
C PRO A 103 2.35 40.81 -5.09
N SER A 104 2.63 42.08 -4.77
CA SER A 104 3.83 42.78 -5.23
C SER A 104 5.08 42.36 -4.47
N GLU A 105 4.95 42.06 -3.18
CA GLU A 105 6.07 41.64 -2.33
C GLU A 105 6.17 40.13 -2.19
N MET A 106 5.17 39.39 -2.69
CA MET A 106 5.03 37.93 -2.57
C MET A 106 5.23 37.47 -1.13
N ARG A 107 4.46 38.06 -0.21
CA ARG A 107 4.46 37.72 1.22
C ARG A 107 3.09 37.92 1.86
N ILE A 108 2.86 37.24 2.97
CA ILE A 108 1.70 37.42 3.82
C ILE A 108 2.12 38.16 5.08
N VAL A 109 1.30 39.13 5.50
CA VAL A 109 1.46 39.85 6.76
C VAL A 109 0.24 39.56 7.62
N VAL A 110 0.46 39.07 8.83
CA VAL A 110 -0.58 38.84 9.85
C VAL A 110 -0.37 39.82 10.99
N LYS A 111 -1.44 40.39 11.52
CA LYS A 111 -1.39 41.34 12.61
C LYS A 111 -0.87 40.68 13.89
N GLU A 112 0.12 41.29 14.51
CA GLU A 112 0.65 40.82 15.80
C GLU A 112 -0.38 40.99 16.93
N GLY A 113 -0.40 40.06 17.89
CA GLY A 113 -1.26 40.12 19.08
C GLY A 113 -2.72 39.72 18.88
N LEU A 114 -3.07 39.10 17.73
CA LEU A 114 -4.39 38.50 17.54
C LEU A 114 -4.59 37.28 18.46
N PRO A 115 -5.84 36.98 18.89
CA PRO A 115 -6.16 35.71 19.52
C PRO A 115 -5.71 34.52 18.68
N GLU A 116 -5.33 33.41 19.31
CA GLU A 116 -4.76 32.22 18.66
C GLU A 116 -5.61 31.73 17.48
N LEU A 117 -6.89 31.44 17.73
CA LEU A 117 -7.81 30.97 16.68
C LEU A 117 -7.95 32.00 15.53
N GLN A 118 -8.02 33.29 15.85
CA GLN A 118 -8.12 34.34 14.84
C GLN A 118 -6.83 34.44 14.00
N THR A 119 -5.67 34.21 14.62
CA THR A 119 -4.37 34.17 13.94
C THR A 119 -4.37 33.07 12.89
N ILE A 120 -4.76 31.85 13.27
CA ILE A 120 -4.85 30.71 12.36
C ILE A 120 -5.84 30.96 11.23
N LYS A 121 -7.06 31.41 11.53
CA LYS A 121 -8.09 31.75 10.52
C LYS A 121 -7.55 32.76 9.51
N THR A 122 -6.89 33.81 10.00
CA THR A 122 -6.29 34.85 9.16
C THR A 122 -5.17 34.27 8.29
N MET A 123 -4.28 33.45 8.84
CA MET A 123 -3.22 32.80 8.06
C MET A 123 -3.78 31.95 6.93
N ILE A 124 -4.79 31.12 7.20
CA ILE A 124 -5.39 30.24 6.18
C ILE A 124 -6.08 31.09 5.09
N HIS A 125 -6.77 32.17 5.46
CA HIS A 125 -7.38 33.11 4.52
C HIS A 125 -6.36 33.73 3.56
N GLU A 126 -5.27 34.26 4.11
CA GLU A 126 -4.23 34.89 3.29
C GLU A 126 -3.43 33.87 2.47
N ILE A 127 -3.22 32.65 2.97
CA ILE A 127 -2.69 31.51 2.18
C ILE A 127 -3.65 31.21 1.03
N GLY A 128 -4.97 31.25 1.26
CA GLY A 128 -5.97 31.13 0.20
C GLY A 128 -5.79 32.16 -0.90
N HIS A 129 -5.66 33.44 -0.55
CA HIS A 129 -5.36 34.49 -1.54
C HIS A 129 -4.08 34.23 -2.33
N ALA A 130 -3.00 33.85 -1.64
CA ALA A 130 -1.71 33.57 -2.28
C ALA A 130 -1.77 32.36 -3.22
N SER A 131 -2.38 31.25 -2.79
CA SER A 131 -2.53 30.02 -3.56
C SER A 131 -3.45 30.18 -4.78
N LEU A 132 -4.46 31.05 -4.69
CA LEU A 132 -5.33 31.40 -5.82
C LEU A 132 -4.69 32.41 -6.79
N GLY A 133 -3.50 32.95 -6.47
CA GLY A 133 -2.80 33.93 -7.29
C GLY A 133 -3.50 35.30 -7.33
N HIS A 134 -4.27 35.64 -6.29
CA HIS A 134 -5.00 36.90 -6.23
C HIS A 134 -4.07 38.12 -6.30
N GLY A 135 -4.44 39.11 -7.10
CA GLY A 135 -3.68 40.32 -7.38
C GLY A 135 -2.46 40.14 -8.28
N GLY A 136 -2.26 38.94 -8.84
CA GLY A 136 -1.26 38.66 -9.87
C GLY A 136 -1.65 39.16 -11.27
N LYS A 137 -0.73 39.01 -12.24
CA LYS A 137 -0.95 39.48 -13.62
C LYS A 137 -2.09 38.77 -14.36
N GLU A 138 -2.30 37.49 -14.05
CA GLU A 138 -3.32 36.63 -14.68
C GLU A 138 -4.64 36.61 -13.90
N ASP A 139 -4.74 37.41 -12.82
CA ASP A 139 -5.93 37.45 -11.99
C ASP A 139 -7.07 38.21 -12.68
N LYS A 140 -8.06 37.45 -13.12
CA LYS A 140 -9.25 37.93 -13.84
C LYS A 140 -10.42 38.27 -12.91
N TRP A 141 -10.35 37.94 -11.63
CA TRP A 141 -11.49 38.01 -10.74
C TRP A 141 -11.71 39.44 -10.22
N ASP A 142 -12.97 39.80 -9.97
CA ASP A 142 -13.30 41.01 -9.25
C ASP A 142 -13.02 40.84 -7.74
N ARG A 143 -12.95 41.95 -6.99
CA ARG A 143 -12.61 41.92 -5.57
C ARG A 143 -13.56 41.05 -4.75
N GLU A 144 -14.87 41.16 -4.98
CA GLU A 144 -15.86 40.41 -4.20
C GLU A 144 -15.70 38.90 -4.44
N THR A 145 -15.47 38.51 -5.69
CA THR A 145 -15.21 37.11 -6.04
C THR A 145 -13.92 36.58 -5.39
N LYS A 146 -12.86 37.39 -5.29
CA LYS A 146 -11.62 36.99 -4.61
C LYS A 146 -11.84 36.71 -3.12
N GLU A 147 -12.56 37.61 -2.43
CA GLU A 147 -12.88 37.41 -1.00
C GLU A 147 -13.77 36.18 -0.81
N VAL A 148 -14.77 35.96 -1.67
CA VAL A 148 -15.61 34.75 -1.62
C VAL A 148 -14.77 33.49 -1.78
N GLN A 149 -13.85 33.47 -2.75
CA GLN A 149 -12.99 32.31 -2.99
C GLN A 149 -12.05 32.06 -1.81
N ALA A 150 -11.34 33.08 -1.33
CA ALA A 150 -10.40 32.95 -0.23
C ALA A 150 -11.09 32.54 1.08
N GLU A 151 -12.22 33.16 1.41
CA GLU A 151 -13.01 32.81 2.61
C GLU A 151 -13.54 31.37 2.52
N SER A 152 -14.02 30.95 1.34
CA SER A 152 -14.54 29.59 1.13
C SER A 152 -13.44 28.54 1.27
N VAL A 153 -12.24 28.82 0.75
CA VAL A 153 -11.05 27.98 0.96
C VAL A 153 -10.71 27.92 2.45
N ALA A 154 -10.68 29.07 3.13
CA ALA A 154 -10.33 29.15 4.54
C ALA A 154 -11.30 28.36 5.42
N TYR A 155 -12.59 28.46 5.14
CA TYR A 155 -13.62 27.68 5.82
C TYR A 155 -13.43 26.17 5.61
N TRP A 156 -13.24 25.73 4.36
CA TRP A 156 -13.06 24.30 4.06
C TRP A 156 -11.84 23.74 4.78
N VAL A 157 -10.68 24.41 4.66
CA VAL A 157 -9.44 23.98 5.31
C VAL A 157 -9.61 23.96 6.83
N SER A 158 -10.20 25.01 7.41
CA SER A 158 -10.46 25.09 8.85
C SER A 158 -11.35 23.95 9.36
N GLN A 159 -12.41 23.61 8.62
CA GLN A 159 -13.26 22.46 8.92
C GLN A 159 -12.50 21.14 8.87
N MET A 160 -11.67 20.95 7.84
CA MET A 160 -10.91 19.71 7.68
C MET A 160 -9.96 19.47 8.85
N ILE A 161 -9.29 20.50 9.34
CA ILE A 161 -8.35 20.41 10.46
C ILE A 161 -9.04 20.53 11.84
N GLY A 162 -10.37 20.60 11.89
CA GLY A 162 -11.15 20.55 13.13
C GLY A 162 -11.25 21.88 13.91
N LEU A 163 -11.03 23.03 13.26
CA LEU A 163 -11.20 24.33 13.91
C LEU A 163 -12.66 24.76 13.98
N ASP A 164 -13.01 25.51 15.02
CA ASP A 164 -14.34 26.11 15.14
C ASP A 164 -14.57 27.18 14.06
N THR A 165 -15.50 26.91 13.17
CA THR A 165 -15.92 27.82 12.10
C THR A 165 -17.28 28.47 12.36
N SER A 166 -17.82 28.43 13.58
CA SER A 166 -19.13 28.99 13.93
C SER A 166 -19.28 30.49 13.59
N ASP A 167 -18.18 31.24 13.65
CA ASP A 167 -18.12 32.67 13.31
C ASP A 167 -18.13 32.95 11.79
N TYR A 168 -17.91 31.95 10.93
CA TYR A 168 -17.96 32.16 9.48
C TYR A 168 -19.41 32.40 9.05
N SER A 169 -19.68 33.56 8.44
CA SER A 169 -21.02 33.90 7.95
C SER A 169 -21.01 34.14 6.45
N PHE A 170 -21.58 33.18 5.71
CA PHE A 170 -21.70 33.24 4.25
C PHE A 170 -22.90 34.04 3.73
N GLY A 171 -23.52 34.89 4.56
CA GLY A 171 -24.74 35.62 4.19
C GLY A 171 -24.63 36.41 2.88
N TYR A 172 -23.42 36.88 2.55
CA TYR A 172 -23.12 37.62 1.32
C TYR A 172 -23.02 36.74 0.07
N ILE A 173 -22.78 35.42 0.18
CA ILE A 173 -22.73 34.50 -0.98
C ILE A 173 -24.05 34.52 -1.76
N SER A 174 -25.19 34.67 -1.06
CA SER A 174 -26.50 34.78 -1.69
C SER A 174 -26.66 36.02 -2.57
N GLY A 175 -26.04 37.14 -2.18
CA GLY A 175 -25.98 38.38 -2.97
C GLY A 175 -24.99 38.28 -4.12
N TRP A 176 -23.77 37.80 -3.83
CA TRP A 176 -22.71 37.60 -4.81
C TRP A 176 -23.15 36.70 -5.98
N SER A 177 -23.83 35.59 -5.68
CA SER A 177 -24.19 34.59 -6.69
C SER A 177 -25.34 35.01 -7.62
N LYS A 178 -26.11 36.04 -7.26
CA LYS A 178 -27.36 36.43 -7.94
C LYS A 178 -27.16 36.89 -9.38
N ASP A 179 -26.06 37.60 -9.65
CA ASP A 179 -25.79 38.21 -10.95
C ASP A 179 -24.73 37.42 -11.76
N LYS A 180 -24.32 36.25 -11.26
CA LYS A 180 -23.27 35.41 -11.84
C LYS A 180 -23.84 34.34 -12.76
N LYS A 181 -23.13 34.02 -13.84
CA LYS A 181 -23.50 32.91 -14.73
C LYS A 181 -23.25 31.57 -14.04
N VAL A 182 -24.08 30.57 -14.34
CA VAL A 182 -23.89 29.20 -13.80
C VAL A 182 -22.50 28.63 -14.12
N SER A 183 -21.95 28.93 -15.31
CA SER A 183 -20.59 28.52 -15.66
C SER A 183 -19.53 29.17 -14.77
N GLU A 184 -19.69 30.46 -14.46
CA GLU A 184 -18.76 31.19 -13.59
C GLU A 184 -18.84 30.66 -12.15
N LEU A 185 -20.03 30.36 -11.65
CA LEU A 185 -20.22 29.73 -10.34
C LEU A 185 -19.56 28.35 -10.27
N LYS A 186 -19.64 27.56 -11.34
CA LYS A 186 -18.95 26.25 -11.43
C LYS A 186 -17.44 26.40 -11.42
N ASP A 187 -16.89 27.31 -12.23
CA ASP A 187 -15.44 27.58 -12.26
C ASP A 187 -14.94 28.01 -10.86
N ASN A 188 -15.71 28.84 -10.16
CA ASN A 188 -15.43 29.24 -8.78
C ASN A 188 -15.43 28.06 -7.81
N LEU A 189 -16.43 27.18 -7.87
CA LEU A 189 -16.50 26.00 -6.99
C LEU A 189 -15.36 25.02 -7.26
N GLU A 190 -15.00 24.82 -8.53
CA GLU A 190 -13.90 23.93 -8.91
C GLU A 190 -12.55 24.46 -8.42
N ILE A 191 -12.28 25.76 -8.57
CA ILE A 191 -11.02 26.35 -8.08
C ILE A 191 -10.97 26.34 -6.54
N ILE A 192 -12.06 26.69 -5.85
CA ILE A 192 -12.14 26.64 -4.38
C ILE A 192 -11.85 25.23 -3.87
N LYS A 193 -12.56 24.22 -4.41
CA LYS A 193 -12.36 22.82 -4.02
C LYS A 193 -10.92 22.39 -4.25
N LYS A 194 -10.39 22.63 -5.45
CA LYS A 194 -9.03 22.22 -5.80
C LYS A 194 -8.00 22.85 -4.84
N THR A 195 -8.09 24.15 -4.59
CA THR A 195 -7.15 24.86 -3.72
C THR A 195 -7.28 24.42 -2.25
N ALA A 196 -8.51 24.21 -1.76
CA ALA A 196 -8.73 23.68 -0.41
C ALA A 196 -8.17 22.26 -0.24
N ASP A 197 -8.36 21.39 -1.24
CA ASP A 197 -7.80 20.02 -1.24
C ASP A 197 -6.25 20.09 -1.21
N GLU A 198 -5.63 20.93 -2.05
CA GLU A 198 -4.17 21.09 -2.10
C GLU A 198 -3.57 21.61 -0.78
N ILE A 199 -4.17 22.65 -0.18
CA ILE A 199 -3.72 23.20 1.10
C ILE A 199 -3.92 22.17 2.22
N SER A 200 -5.07 21.52 2.27
CA SER A 200 -5.37 20.55 3.32
C SER A 200 -4.41 19.36 3.25
N SER A 201 -4.21 18.75 2.07
CA SER A 201 -3.24 17.67 1.91
C SER A 201 -1.80 18.08 2.27
N ALA A 202 -1.40 19.33 2.01
CA ALA A 202 -0.09 19.82 2.41
C ALA A 202 0.04 19.94 3.94
N ILE A 203 -1.01 20.39 4.63
CA ILE A 203 -1.08 20.42 6.09
C ILE A 203 -1.01 19.00 6.66
N GLU A 204 -1.81 18.07 6.11
CA GLU A 204 -1.80 16.66 6.51
C GLU A 204 -0.41 16.05 6.43
N ALA A 205 0.27 16.25 5.30
CA ALA A 205 1.60 15.71 5.07
C ALA A 205 2.64 16.27 6.06
N GLU A 206 2.55 17.55 6.42
CA GLU A 206 3.47 18.16 7.39
C GLU A 206 3.17 17.73 8.83
N LEU A 207 1.88 17.52 9.18
CA LEU A 207 1.50 16.97 10.47
C LEU A 207 1.95 15.51 10.61
N ALA A 208 1.80 14.69 9.58
CA ALA A 208 2.25 13.30 9.56
C ALA A 208 3.76 13.19 9.83
N LYS A 209 4.58 13.98 9.13
CA LYS A 209 6.04 14.05 9.35
C LYS A 209 6.41 14.42 10.79
N ARG A 210 5.59 15.23 11.46
CA ARG A 210 5.82 15.61 12.86
C ARG A 210 5.45 14.51 13.85
N GLN A 211 4.42 13.72 13.54
CA GLN A 211 4.07 12.54 14.34
C GLN A 211 5.17 11.48 14.27
N GLU A 212 5.73 11.23 13.08
CA GLU A 212 6.86 10.31 12.88
C GLU A 212 8.08 10.75 13.71
N LYS A 213 8.40 12.05 13.73
CA LYS A 213 9.49 12.60 14.55
C LYS A 213 9.27 12.59 16.06
N LYS A 214 8.05 12.35 16.52
CA LYS A 214 7.68 12.33 17.95
C LYS A 214 7.73 10.94 18.58
N GLN A 215 8.01 9.86 17.83
CA GLN A 215 8.33 8.58 18.46
C GLN A 215 9.64 8.73 19.22
N GLU A 216 9.56 8.70 20.56
CA GLU A 216 10.76 8.66 21.40
C GLU A 216 11.57 7.41 21.03
N PRO A 217 12.90 7.47 21.01
CA PRO A 217 13.73 6.32 20.71
C PRO A 217 13.39 5.17 21.67
N THR A 218 13.28 3.95 21.16
CA THR A 218 13.02 2.75 21.96
C THR A 218 14.00 1.64 21.58
N PHE A 219 14.08 0.61 22.42
CA PHE A 219 14.70 -0.65 22.05
C PHE A 219 13.80 -1.81 22.41
N GLU A 220 13.96 -2.91 21.67
CA GLU A 220 13.24 -4.15 21.84
C GLU A 220 14.20 -5.33 21.96
N ILE A 221 13.82 -6.32 22.76
CA ILE A 221 14.57 -7.57 22.94
C ILE A 221 13.68 -8.72 22.49
N TYR A 222 14.23 -9.51 21.57
CA TYR A 222 13.59 -10.70 21.03
C TYR A 222 14.40 -11.95 21.37
N GLN A 223 13.71 -13.02 21.74
CA GLN A 223 14.31 -14.32 22.06
C GLN A 223 13.65 -15.42 21.24
N LEU A 224 14.40 -16.49 20.93
CA LEU A 224 13.89 -17.59 20.11
C LEU A 224 12.63 -18.22 20.71
N ASN A 225 11.62 -18.43 19.88
CA ASN A 225 10.38 -19.11 20.24
C ASN A 225 10.44 -20.61 19.93
N GLU A 226 9.37 -21.35 20.26
CA GLU A 226 9.32 -22.82 20.08
C GLU A 226 9.37 -23.29 18.62
N LYS A 227 9.15 -22.40 17.65
CA LYS A 227 9.19 -22.71 16.21
C LYS A 227 10.61 -22.60 15.64
N ALA A 228 11.52 -21.97 16.39
CA ALA A 228 12.88 -21.75 15.95
C ALA A 228 13.57 -23.06 15.55
N ASN A 229 14.25 -23.01 14.40
CA ASN A 229 15.04 -24.13 13.95
C ASN A 229 16.20 -24.40 14.92
N ARG A 230 16.56 -25.67 15.11
CA ARG A 230 17.66 -26.12 15.96
C ARG A 230 19.00 -25.51 15.54
N GLU A 231 19.20 -25.25 14.25
CA GLU A 231 20.43 -24.59 13.77
C GLU A 231 20.58 -23.15 14.26
N LEU A 232 19.48 -22.45 14.58
CA LEU A 232 19.53 -21.08 15.11
C LEU A 232 19.98 -21.03 16.58
N SER A 233 19.78 -22.11 17.34
CA SER A 233 20.07 -22.11 18.78
C SER A 233 21.56 -22.12 19.07
N PHE A 234 22.07 -21.06 19.72
CA PHE A 234 23.46 -20.89 20.14
C PHE A 234 24.52 -20.90 19.01
N SER A 235 24.12 -20.63 17.77
CA SER A 235 25.01 -20.59 16.60
C SER A 235 25.43 -19.16 16.29
N SER A 236 26.73 -18.84 16.32
CA SER A 236 27.23 -17.50 15.92
C SER A 236 26.69 -17.07 14.55
N TYR A 237 26.54 -15.77 14.33
CA TYR A 237 25.99 -15.23 13.08
C TYR A 237 26.78 -15.70 11.85
N SER A 238 28.10 -15.72 11.95
CA SER A 238 28.99 -16.19 10.87
C SER A 238 28.79 -17.67 10.48
N VAL A 239 28.25 -18.50 11.38
CA VAL A 239 27.89 -19.89 11.09
C VAL A 239 26.55 -19.93 10.38
N LEU A 240 25.58 -19.12 10.81
CA LEU A 240 24.29 -18.99 10.14
C LEU A 240 24.46 -18.56 8.67
N GLU A 241 25.32 -17.57 8.41
CA GLU A 241 25.62 -17.13 7.04
C GLU A 241 26.20 -18.25 6.17
N LYS A 242 27.12 -19.07 6.72
CA LYS A 242 27.72 -20.20 6.00
C LYS A 242 26.73 -21.31 5.69
N LEU A 243 25.77 -21.52 6.57
CA LEU A 243 24.69 -22.48 6.40
C LEU A 243 23.52 -21.90 5.60
N GLY A 244 23.57 -20.62 5.21
CA GLY A 244 22.44 -19.96 4.54
C GLY A 244 21.19 -19.82 5.42
N VAL A 245 21.33 -19.95 6.74
CA VAL A 245 20.24 -19.83 7.71
C VAL A 245 20.05 -18.34 8.02
N ARG A 246 18.85 -17.82 7.77
CA ARG A 246 18.49 -16.43 8.06
C ARG A 246 17.87 -16.27 9.45
N VAL A 247 18.08 -15.10 10.03
CA VAL A 247 17.41 -14.66 11.25
C VAL A 247 16.02 -14.14 10.90
N ASP A 248 15.07 -15.07 10.74
CA ASP A 248 13.68 -14.76 10.41
C ASP A 248 12.89 -14.36 11.67
N PRO A 249 12.20 -13.20 11.69
CA PRO A 249 11.40 -12.73 12.84
C PRO A 249 10.35 -13.70 13.35
N SER A 250 9.81 -14.57 12.50
CA SER A 250 8.81 -15.57 12.89
C SER A 250 9.32 -16.63 13.87
N ASN A 251 10.66 -16.77 14.00
CA ASN A 251 11.33 -17.64 14.96
C ASN A 251 11.53 -17.00 16.33
N TYR A 252 11.06 -15.76 16.54
CA TYR A 252 11.31 -14.99 17.75
C TYR A 252 10.01 -14.49 18.39
N ASP A 253 10.03 -14.35 19.71
CA ASP A 253 9.00 -13.64 20.48
C ASP A 253 9.58 -12.32 21.00
N LEU A 254 8.78 -11.25 20.95
CA LEU A 254 9.11 -9.99 21.61
C LEU A 254 8.97 -10.17 23.13
N ILE A 255 10.09 -10.02 23.84
CA ILE A 255 10.16 -10.27 25.29
C ILE A 255 10.14 -8.97 26.09
N TYR A 256 10.72 -7.91 25.55
CA TYR A 256 10.84 -6.64 26.25
C TYR A 256 10.87 -5.46 25.28
N SER A 257 10.30 -4.33 25.68
CA SER A 257 10.36 -3.06 24.96
C SER A 257 10.43 -1.91 25.96
N ALA A 258 11.34 -0.95 25.75
CA ALA A 258 11.52 0.19 26.63
C ALA A 258 12.11 1.42 25.89
N PRO A 259 11.98 2.63 26.47
CA PRO A 259 12.64 3.83 25.93
C PRO A 259 14.17 3.67 25.90
N LEU A 260 14.78 4.13 24.81
CA LEU A 260 16.22 4.16 24.59
C LEU A 260 16.76 5.55 24.96
N LYS A 261 17.55 5.62 26.02
CA LYS A 261 18.17 6.87 26.48
C LYS A 261 19.38 7.21 25.61
N GLU A 262 19.76 8.49 25.54
CA GLU A 262 20.96 8.91 24.79
C GLU A 262 22.26 8.22 25.25
N SER A 263 22.33 7.79 26.52
CA SER A 263 23.48 7.07 27.08
C SER A 263 23.48 5.57 26.78
N ASP A 264 22.36 5.02 26.30
CA ASP A 264 22.23 3.58 26.11
C ASP A 264 22.99 3.14 24.85
N THR A 265 23.79 2.08 25.02
CA THR A 265 24.51 1.39 23.96
C THR A 265 24.13 -0.08 23.98
N LEU A 266 24.46 -0.83 22.92
CA LEU A 266 24.26 -2.28 22.91
C LEU A 266 24.96 -2.96 24.10
N ASP A 267 26.16 -2.50 24.48
CA ASP A 267 26.88 -3.01 25.65
C ASP A 267 26.18 -2.69 26.97
N SER A 268 25.62 -1.47 27.14
CA SER A 268 24.91 -1.12 28.38
C SER A 268 23.57 -1.84 28.49
N ILE A 269 22.89 -2.08 27.37
CA ILE A 269 21.70 -2.94 27.29
C ILE A 269 22.11 -4.37 27.69
N TYR A 270 23.16 -4.91 27.08
CA TYR A 270 23.67 -6.25 27.43
C TYR A 270 23.95 -6.38 28.92
N GLU A 271 24.66 -5.42 29.51
CA GLU A 271 24.98 -5.41 30.95
C GLU A 271 23.71 -5.38 31.81
N THR A 272 22.75 -4.52 31.45
CA THR A 272 21.48 -4.38 32.18
C THR A 272 20.74 -5.71 32.24
N PHE A 273 20.58 -6.39 31.12
CA PHE A 273 19.82 -7.65 31.05
C PHE A 273 20.67 -8.90 31.28
N ASN A 274 21.90 -8.76 31.79
CA ASN A 274 22.71 -9.87 32.31
C ASN A 274 23.03 -9.72 33.80
N ILE A 275 23.11 -8.48 34.31
CA ILE A 275 23.55 -8.18 35.68
C ILE A 275 22.45 -7.45 36.47
N ASN A 276 21.78 -6.47 35.87
CA ASN A 276 20.88 -5.53 36.53
C ASN A 276 19.46 -5.57 35.95
N HIS A 277 18.85 -6.77 35.91
CA HIS A 277 17.60 -6.97 35.19
C HIS A 277 16.48 -6.04 35.70
N PRO A 278 15.68 -5.43 34.81
CA PRO A 278 14.45 -4.74 35.20
C PRO A 278 13.46 -5.70 35.90
N ASP A 279 12.71 -5.19 36.89
CA ASP A 279 11.75 -6.01 37.67
C ASP A 279 10.65 -6.65 36.80
N ASP A 280 10.30 -5.98 35.70
CA ASP A 280 9.29 -6.39 34.74
C ASP A 280 9.83 -7.28 33.62
N PHE A 281 11.15 -7.47 33.52
CA PHE A 281 11.75 -8.39 32.54
C PHE A 281 11.41 -9.85 32.88
N LYS A 282 10.91 -10.60 31.88
CA LYS A 282 10.49 -12.01 32.03
C LYS A 282 11.25 -12.99 31.13
N GLY A 283 12.19 -12.49 30.32
CA GLY A 283 13.07 -13.31 29.49
C GLY A 283 14.19 -13.97 30.26
N HIS A 284 15.01 -14.73 29.52
CA HIS A 284 16.34 -15.12 30.02
C HIS A 284 17.36 -14.00 29.79
N SER A 285 18.52 -14.11 30.44
CA SER A 285 19.64 -13.18 30.20
C SER A 285 20.05 -13.18 28.72
N LEU A 286 20.46 -12.02 28.20
CA LEU A 286 20.85 -11.90 26.80
C LEU A 286 22.00 -12.86 26.46
N SER A 287 21.79 -13.67 25.43
CA SER A 287 22.71 -14.74 25.03
C SER A 287 22.76 -14.89 23.52
N VAL A 288 23.67 -15.76 23.05
CA VAL A 288 23.80 -16.06 21.62
C VAL A 288 22.44 -16.46 21.06
N SER A 289 22.07 -15.85 19.93
CA SER A 289 20.78 -16.00 19.26
C SER A 289 19.66 -15.10 19.71
N ASP A 290 19.88 -14.17 20.64
CA ASP A 290 18.90 -13.11 20.91
C ASP A 290 19.08 -11.94 19.93
N ILE A 291 18.01 -11.17 19.68
CA ILE A 291 18.04 -9.95 18.86
C ILE A 291 17.71 -8.73 19.73
N VAL A 292 18.49 -7.67 19.56
CA VAL A 292 18.18 -6.33 20.06
C VAL A 292 17.84 -5.45 18.87
N VAL A 293 16.64 -4.87 18.85
CA VAL A 293 16.25 -3.88 17.85
C VAL A 293 16.30 -2.49 18.48
N LEU A 294 16.99 -1.55 17.84
CA LEU A 294 17.05 -0.16 18.23
C LEU A 294 16.20 0.67 17.26
N HIS A 295 15.28 1.47 17.81
CA HIS A 295 14.46 2.42 17.06
C HIS A 295 14.98 3.82 17.34
N LYS A 296 15.76 4.40 16.41
CA LYS A 296 16.37 5.73 16.60
C LYS A 296 16.49 6.48 15.27
N ASP A 297 16.22 7.78 15.29
CA ASP A 297 16.46 8.70 14.16
C ASP A 297 15.82 8.22 12.83
N GLU A 298 14.56 7.75 12.89
CA GLU A 298 13.81 7.21 11.74
C GLU A 298 14.45 5.95 11.11
N LYS A 299 15.35 5.28 11.84
CA LYS A 299 16.00 4.04 11.42
C LYS A 299 15.84 2.95 12.47
N ASP A 300 15.42 1.77 12.02
CA ASP A 300 15.45 0.55 12.80
C ASP A 300 16.78 -0.18 12.53
N GLU A 301 17.45 -0.59 13.60
CA GLU A 301 18.67 -1.38 13.54
C GLU A 301 18.53 -2.65 14.37
N ALA A 302 18.55 -3.80 13.71
CA ALA A 302 18.51 -5.10 14.38
C ALA A 302 19.93 -5.64 14.57
N TRP A 303 20.21 -6.10 15.79
CA TRP A 303 21.51 -6.58 16.22
C TRP A 303 21.38 -7.97 16.84
N TYR A 304 22.04 -8.94 16.22
CA TYR A 304 22.17 -10.29 16.71
C TYR A 304 23.25 -10.37 17.79
N VAL A 305 22.91 -10.98 18.93
CA VAL A 305 23.84 -11.21 20.03
C VAL A 305 24.73 -12.40 19.66
N ASP A 306 26.02 -12.18 19.48
CA ASP A 306 26.98 -13.22 19.12
C ASP A 306 27.77 -13.69 20.37
N SER A 307 28.54 -14.75 20.19
CA SER A 307 29.54 -15.25 21.13
C SER A 307 30.53 -14.18 21.62
N PHE A 308 30.74 -13.13 20.81
CA PHE A 308 31.46 -11.93 21.19
C PHE A 308 30.81 -10.70 20.55
N GLY A 309 30.20 -9.86 21.39
CA GLY A 309 29.57 -8.61 20.95
C GLY A 309 28.29 -8.83 20.13
N PHE A 310 28.10 -7.97 19.13
CA PHE A 310 26.88 -7.91 18.33
C PHE A 310 27.21 -7.94 16.83
N HIS A 311 26.34 -8.56 16.06
CA HIS A 311 26.39 -8.58 14.61
C HIS A 311 25.13 -7.91 14.04
N GLU A 312 25.26 -7.03 13.05
CA GLU A 312 24.11 -6.42 12.39
C GLU A 312 23.29 -7.52 11.68
N ALA A 313 21.97 -7.52 11.88
CA ALA A 313 21.03 -8.51 11.36
C ALA A 313 19.89 -7.82 10.57
N PRO A 314 20.20 -7.13 9.47
CA PRO A 314 19.22 -6.30 8.74
C PRO A 314 18.06 -7.10 8.16
N ASP A 315 18.28 -8.39 7.86
CA ASP A 315 17.25 -9.31 7.38
C ASP A 315 16.09 -9.49 8.39
N PHE A 316 16.32 -9.25 9.69
CA PHE A 316 15.29 -9.30 10.73
C PHE A 316 14.24 -8.19 10.59
N LEU A 317 14.55 -7.09 9.89
CA LEU A 317 13.63 -5.96 9.70
C LEU A 317 12.94 -5.98 8.33
N SER A 318 13.25 -6.96 7.49
CA SER A 318 12.72 -7.04 6.14
C SER A 318 11.33 -7.69 6.10
N GLU A 319 10.33 -6.96 5.61
CA GLU A 319 9.01 -7.52 5.24
C GLU A 319 9.02 -8.28 3.91
N GLU A 320 10.12 -8.26 3.15
CA GLU A 320 10.16 -8.95 1.85
C GLU A 320 10.02 -10.47 2.02
N PRO A 321 9.00 -11.10 1.42
CA PRO A 321 8.91 -12.56 1.39
C PRO A 321 10.11 -13.12 0.63
N ILE A 322 10.60 -14.27 1.10
CA ILE A 322 11.77 -14.99 0.57
C ILE A 322 11.68 -15.11 -0.96
N VAL A 323 12.46 -14.31 -1.68
CA VAL A 323 12.88 -14.63 -3.04
C VAL A 323 14.19 -15.38 -2.90
N THR A 324 14.13 -16.71 -2.99
CA THR A 324 15.32 -17.54 -3.17
C THR A 324 16.05 -16.99 -4.39
N LYS A 325 17.18 -16.31 -4.21
CA LYS A 325 18.08 -15.99 -5.31
C LYS A 325 18.57 -17.32 -5.86
N LEU A 326 17.89 -17.81 -6.91
CA LEU A 326 18.32 -18.99 -7.65
C LEU A 326 19.79 -18.83 -7.98
N ASN A 327 20.59 -19.81 -7.56
CA ASN A 327 21.95 -19.95 -8.06
C ASN A 327 21.85 -20.00 -9.61
N PRO A 328 22.54 -19.12 -10.37
CA PRO A 328 22.47 -19.13 -11.84
C PRO A 328 22.98 -20.43 -12.47
N GLU A 329 23.66 -21.29 -11.70
CA GLU A 329 24.07 -22.64 -12.10
C GLU A 329 23.07 -23.74 -11.70
N ALA A 330 21.96 -23.39 -11.04
CA ALA A 330 20.96 -24.33 -10.53
C ALA A 330 20.33 -25.16 -11.66
N LYS A 331 20.27 -26.47 -11.47
CA LYS A 331 19.74 -27.42 -12.45
C LYS A 331 18.85 -28.45 -11.76
N ILE A 332 17.96 -29.03 -12.57
CA ILE A 332 17.16 -30.18 -12.17
C ILE A 332 17.34 -31.29 -13.21
N SER A 333 17.63 -32.50 -12.72
CA SER A 333 17.55 -33.74 -13.50
C SER A 333 16.48 -34.64 -12.93
N TYR A 334 16.10 -35.68 -13.68
CA TYR A 334 15.10 -36.65 -13.25
C TYR A 334 15.71 -38.02 -13.09
N TYR A 335 15.07 -38.86 -12.31
CA TYR A 335 15.42 -40.27 -12.20
C TYR A 335 14.15 -41.13 -12.20
N TYR A 336 14.32 -42.38 -12.62
CA TYR A 336 13.31 -43.42 -12.52
C TYR A 336 13.81 -44.50 -11.56
N ALA A 337 12.92 -45.02 -10.71
CA ALA A 337 13.20 -46.21 -9.91
C ALA A 337 11.97 -47.13 -9.85
N GLU A 338 12.20 -48.44 -9.97
CA GLU A 338 11.16 -49.46 -9.75
C GLU A 338 10.67 -49.48 -8.29
N ASN A 339 11.55 -49.11 -7.35
CA ASN A 339 11.24 -48.97 -5.94
C ASN A 339 11.79 -47.63 -5.42
N MET A 340 10.88 -46.69 -5.16
CA MET A 340 11.22 -45.34 -4.70
C MET A 340 11.74 -45.33 -3.25
N GLU A 341 11.24 -46.25 -2.41
CA GLU A 341 11.64 -46.34 -0.99
C GLU A 341 13.06 -46.89 -0.83
N PHE A 342 13.49 -47.75 -1.76
CA PHE A 342 14.82 -48.37 -1.75
C PHE A 342 15.39 -48.49 -3.17
N GLU A 343 16.04 -47.43 -3.67
CA GLU A 343 16.62 -47.39 -5.02
C GLU A 343 17.63 -48.51 -5.33
N THR A 344 18.20 -49.14 -4.29
CA THR A 344 19.12 -50.28 -4.42
C THR A 344 18.40 -51.62 -4.64
N LEU A 345 17.08 -51.65 -4.45
CA LEU A 345 16.21 -52.81 -4.63
C LEU A 345 15.35 -52.64 -5.88
N GLY A 346 15.95 -52.86 -7.06
CA GLY A 346 15.26 -52.80 -8.35
C GLY A 346 16.11 -52.11 -9.42
N TYR A 347 15.53 -51.92 -10.60
CA TYR A 347 16.14 -51.07 -11.63
C TYR A 347 15.93 -49.59 -11.29
N SER A 348 17.02 -48.80 -11.34
CA SER A 348 17.00 -47.35 -11.23
C SER A 348 17.92 -46.71 -12.27
N LYS A 349 17.57 -45.50 -12.70
CA LYS A 349 18.37 -44.72 -13.64
C LYS A 349 18.23 -43.22 -13.38
N ASP A 350 19.39 -42.57 -13.22
CA ASP A 350 19.53 -41.15 -12.89
C ASP A 350 19.89 -40.30 -14.12
N GLY A 351 19.90 -38.96 -13.95
CA GLY A 351 20.39 -38.01 -14.94
C GLY A 351 19.51 -37.92 -16.19
N LEU A 352 18.23 -38.24 -16.07
CA LEU A 352 17.27 -38.28 -17.16
C LEU A 352 16.65 -36.91 -17.42
N THR A 353 16.16 -36.71 -18.64
CA THR A 353 15.10 -35.74 -18.91
C THR A 353 13.75 -36.29 -18.41
N LEU A 354 12.77 -35.40 -18.18
CA LEU A 354 11.43 -35.82 -17.76
C LEU A 354 10.79 -36.79 -18.77
N GLU A 355 10.96 -36.55 -20.06
CA GLU A 355 10.44 -37.41 -21.13
C GLU A 355 11.05 -38.82 -21.08
N GLU A 356 12.36 -38.93 -20.82
CA GLU A 356 13.04 -40.22 -20.69
C GLU A 356 12.60 -40.97 -19.43
N ALA A 357 12.40 -40.27 -18.31
CA ALA A 357 11.88 -40.86 -17.09
C ALA A 357 10.48 -41.45 -17.30
N PHE A 358 9.60 -40.72 -18.01
CA PHE A 358 8.28 -41.22 -18.38
C PHE A 358 8.32 -42.41 -19.36
N LYS A 359 9.24 -42.44 -20.32
CA LYS A 359 9.42 -43.61 -21.21
C LYS A 359 9.76 -44.87 -20.41
N LEU A 360 10.60 -44.75 -19.38
CA LEU A 360 10.90 -45.86 -18.49
C LEU A 360 9.68 -46.27 -17.68
N PHE A 361 9.01 -45.31 -17.04
CA PHE A 361 7.78 -45.55 -16.30
C PHE A 361 6.70 -46.28 -17.12
N ASP A 362 6.48 -45.86 -18.37
CA ASP A 362 5.52 -46.49 -19.29
C ASP A 362 5.95 -47.93 -19.68
N SER A 363 7.24 -48.18 -19.80
CA SER A 363 7.79 -49.48 -20.21
C SER A 363 7.69 -50.54 -19.12
N TYR A 364 7.90 -50.15 -17.87
CA TYR A 364 7.85 -51.05 -16.72
C TYR A 364 6.44 -51.14 -16.13
N GLN A 365 5.61 -50.09 -16.28
CA GLN A 365 4.24 -50.01 -15.74
C GLN A 365 4.16 -50.13 -14.20
N HIS A 366 5.25 -49.86 -13.50
CA HIS A 366 5.35 -49.75 -12.05
C HIS A 366 6.53 -48.83 -11.69
N GLY A 367 6.72 -48.55 -10.40
CA GLY A 367 7.78 -47.65 -9.92
C GLY A 367 7.35 -46.19 -9.84
N GLY A 368 8.32 -45.28 -9.91
CA GLY A 368 8.10 -43.85 -9.79
C GLY A 368 9.16 -43.01 -10.49
N ILE A 369 8.92 -41.70 -10.49
CA ILE A 369 9.83 -40.70 -11.03
C ILE A 369 10.15 -39.72 -9.90
N GLY A 370 11.42 -39.39 -9.75
CA GLY A 370 11.87 -38.31 -8.87
C GLY A 370 12.67 -37.27 -9.63
N PHE A 371 12.99 -36.18 -8.94
CA PHE A 371 13.90 -35.15 -9.42
C PHE A 371 15.15 -35.10 -8.54
N GLU A 372 16.24 -34.62 -9.10
CA GLU A 372 17.46 -34.29 -8.38
C GLU A 372 17.74 -32.81 -8.58
N LEU A 373 17.71 -32.05 -7.49
CA LEU A 373 18.00 -30.63 -7.48
C LEU A 373 19.50 -30.44 -7.23
N GLN A 374 20.16 -29.66 -8.08
CA GLN A 374 21.57 -29.26 -7.91
C GLN A 374 21.61 -27.74 -7.91
N ASP A 375 21.64 -27.13 -6.73
CA ASP A 375 21.64 -25.68 -6.57
C ASP A 375 22.56 -25.16 -5.46
N GLY A 376 23.26 -26.06 -4.76
CA GLY A 376 24.16 -25.76 -3.65
C GLY A 376 23.44 -25.48 -2.33
N SER A 377 22.13 -25.70 -2.24
CA SER A 377 21.37 -25.57 -0.99
C SER A 377 21.46 -26.83 -0.13
N ASP A 378 21.06 -26.74 1.14
CA ASP A 378 20.90 -27.90 2.01
C ASP A 378 19.77 -28.85 1.55
N TYR A 379 18.95 -28.41 0.60
CA TYR A 379 17.92 -29.21 -0.06
C TYR A 379 18.40 -29.77 -1.42
N GLU A 380 19.69 -29.65 -1.74
CA GLU A 380 20.30 -30.33 -2.88
C GLU A 380 20.18 -31.86 -2.71
N GLY A 381 19.83 -32.54 -3.81
CA GLY A 381 19.72 -33.99 -3.85
C GLY A 381 18.43 -34.51 -4.46
N LYS A 382 18.21 -35.82 -4.31
CA LYS A 382 17.07 -36.54 -4.88
C LYS A 382 15.81 -36.39 -4.04
N TYR A 383 14.67 -36.24 -4.71
CA TYR A 383 13.37 -36.22 -4.09
C TYR A 383 12.32 -36.89 -4.98
N GLU A 384 11.37 -37.59 -4.34
CA GLU A 384 10.29 -38.27 -5.06
C GLU A 384 9.28 -37.27 -5.62
N LEU A 385 8.97 -37.37 -6.91
CA LEU A 385 8.00 -36.50 -7.59
C LEU A 385 6.65 -37.21 -7.75
N MET A 386 6.68 -38.49 -8.10
CA MET A 386 5.53 -39.37 -8.22
C MET A 386 5.89 -40.83 -7.99
N SER A 387 4.91 -41.60 -7.51
CA SER A 387 5.00 -43.05 -7.38
C SER A 387 3.68 -43.70 -7.79
N GLY A 388 3.73 -44.78 -8.58
CA GLY A 388 2.54 -45.49 -9.05
C GLY A 388 1.55 -44.62 -9.84
N GLY A 389 2.03 -43.54 -10.48
CA GLY A 389 1.19 -42.59 -11.21
C GLY A 389 0.54 -41.50 -10.35
N HIS A 390 0.82 -41.46 -9.05
CA HIS A 390 0.33 -40.43 -8.13
C HIS A 390 1.42 -39.41 -7.81
N MET A 391 1.09 -38.12 -7.93
CA MET A 391 1.99 -37.01 -7.60
C MET A 391 2.16 -36.84 -6.08
N HIS A 392 3.37 -36.52 -5.65
CA HIS A 392 3.69 -36.16 -4.26
C HIS A 392 3.76 -34.64 -4.02
N GLU A 393 3.03 -33.86 -4.81
CA GLU A 393 3.03 -32.39 -4.76
C GLU A 393 2.82 -31.83 -3.34
N ASP A 394 1.82 -32.32 -2.61
CA ASP A 394 1.51 -31.80 -1.27
C ASP A 394 2.68 -31.98 -0.31
N MET A 395 3.37 -33.13 -0.38
CA MET A 395 4.55 -33.41 0.44
C MET A 395 5.76 -32.56 0.02
N ILE A 396 5.97 -32.37 -1.28
CA ILE A 396 7.04 -31.51 -1.80
C ILE A 396 6.78 -30.06 -1.35
N ASN A 397 5.53 -29.60 -1.42
CA ASN A 397 5.13 -28.27 -1.02
C ASN A 397 5.04 -28.09 0.50
N MET A 398 5.11 -29.14 1.33
CA MET A 398 5.32 -28.97 2.77
C MET A 398 6.70 -28.39 3.07
N ILE A 399 7.69 -28.71 2.24
CA ILE A 399 9.04 -28.12 2.32
C ILE A 399 8.98 -26.71 1.73
N GLU A 400 9.15 -25.71 2.58
CA GLU A 400 9.03 -24.30 2.20
C GLU A 400 10.00 -23.93 1.07
N TYR A 401 11.24 -24.42 1.11
CA TYR A 401 12.22 -24.20 0.06
C TYR A 401 11.72 -24.69 -1.31
N TYR A 402 11.21 -25.91 -1.39
CA TYR A 402 10.67 -26.46 -2.63
C TYR A 402 9.38 -25.77 -3.09
N ARG A 403 8.52 -25.35 -2.15
CA ARG A 403 7.31 -24.58 -2.43
C ARG A 403 7.64 -23.27 -3.16
N GLN A 404 8.75 -22.64 -2.79
CA GLN A 404 9.18 -21.36 -3.34
C GLN A 404 10.19 -21.49 -4.50
N ASN A 405 10.85 -22.65 -4.67
CA ASN A 405 11.86 -22.86 -5.70
C ASN A 405 11.25 -22.99 -7.12
N PRO A 406 11.54 -22.07 -8.05
CA PRO A 406 10.92 -22.08 -9.39
C PRO A 406 11.24 -23.31 -10.24
N LEU A 407 12.42 -23.93 -10.07
CA LEU A 407 12.79 -25.15 -10.82
C LEU A 407 11.96 -26.34 -10.35
N VAL A 408 11.75 -26.46 -9.03
CA VAL A 408 10.93 -27.53 -8.44
C VAL A 408 9.46 -27.35 -8.79
N GLN A 409 8.92 -26.13 -8.68
CA GLN A 409 7.54 -25.85 -9.09
C GLN A 409 7.30 -26.12 -10.59
N LYS A 410 8.30 -25.81 -11.43
CA LYS A 410 8.26 -26.16 -12.85
C LYS A 410 8.25 -27.68 -13.05
N ALA A 411 9.07 -28.44 -12.33
CA ALA A 411 9.10 -29.89 -12.41
C ALA A 411 7.76 -30.54 -12.01
N ILE A 412 7.14 -30.06 -10.92
CA ILE A 412 5.79 -30.48 -10.50
C ILE A 412 4.78 -30.24 -11.62
N LYS A 413 4.76 -29.03 -12.19
CA LYS A 413 3.83 -28.64 -13.24
C LYS A 413 4.02 -29.48 -14.51
N ASP A 414 5.26 -29.66 -14.94
CA ASP A 414 5.60 -30.40 -16.16
C ASP A 414 5.22 -31.88 -16.00
N CYS A 415 5.53 -32.49 -14.85
CA CYS A 415 5.18 -33.88 -14.54
C CYS A 415 3.66 -34.10 -14.49
N ARG A 416 2.91 -33.20 -13.82
CA ARG A 416 1.44 -33.25 -13.81
C ARG A 416 0.86 -33.18 -15.22
N THR A 417 1.39 -32.28 -16.03
CA THR A 417 0.94 -32.11 -17.43
C THR A 417 1.14 -33.41 -18.21
N GLU A 418 2.26 -34.09 -18.00
CA GLU A 418 2.63 -35.31 -18.70
C GLU A 418 1.85 -36.55 -18.21
N LEU A 419 1.49 -36.61 -16.92
CA LEU A 419 0.55 -37.59 -16.37
C LEU A 419 -0.87 -37.41 -16.93
N ASN A 420 -1.38 -36.18 -16.96
CA ASN A 420 -2.74 -35.91 -17.44
C ASN A 420 -2.93 -36.31 -18.91
N LYS A 421 -1.91 -36.10 -19.76
CA LYS A 421 -1.94 -36.58 -21.15
C LYS A 421 -2.11 -38.10 -21.24
N ARG A 422 -1.48 -38.86 -20.33
CA ARG A 422 -1.58 -40.33 -20.31
C ARG A 422 -2.97 -40.80 -19.90
N VAL A 423 -3.56 -40.16 -18.89
CA VAL A 423 -4.94 -40.44 -18.47
C VAL A 423 -5.94 -40.18 -19.60
N GLU A 424 -5.76 -39.08 -20.36
CA GLU A 424 -6.60 -38.77 -21.52
C GLU A 424 -6.43 -39.78 -22.67
N ILE A 425 -5.19 -40.24 -22.93
CA ILE A 425 -4.91 -41.27 -23.94
C ILE A 425 -5.54 -42.61 -23.55
N ASP A 426 -5.42 -43.02 -22.29
CA ASP A 426 -6.00 -44.28 -21.80
C ASP A 426 -7.53 -44.27 -21.86
N GLN A 427 -8.17 -43.15 -21.54
CA GLN A 427 -9.62 -42.97 -21.73
C GLN A 427 -10.02 -43.03 -23.20
N GLN A 428 -9.26 -42.41 -24.11
CA GLN A 428 -9.53 -42.48 -25.56
C GLN A 428 -9.29 -43.88 -26.15
N ILE A 429 -8.38 -44.68 -25.59
CA ILE A 429 -8.16 -46.07 -26.00
C ILE A 429 -9.29 -46.98 -25.46
N ALA A 430 -9.73 -46.77 -24.22
CA ALA A 430 -10.84 -47.52 -23.61
C ALA A 430 -12.18 -47.29 -24.32
N ASP A 431 -12.43 -46.08 -24.82
CA ASP A 431 -13.66 -45.71 -25.55
C ASP A 431 -13.68 -46.11 -27.03
N ARG A 432 -12.63 -46.78 -27.55
CA ARG A 432 -12.66 -47.32 -28.92
C ARG A 432 -13.53 -48.57 -28.99
N PRO A 433 -14.57 -48.62 -29.86
CA PRO A 433 -15.42 -49.80 -29.98
C PRO A 433 -14.62 -51.01 -30.44
N HIS A 434 -14.72 -52.11 -29.68
CA HIS A 434 -14.16 -53.42 -30.03
C HIS A 434 -14.64 -53.82 -31.44
N ARG A 435 -13.76 -53.72 -32.45
CA ARG A 435 -13.99 -54.39 -33.73
C ARG A 435 -13.84 -55.89 -33.50
N GLY A 436 -14.98 -56.54 -33.30
CA GLY A 436 -15.10 -57.99 -33.30
C GLY A 436 -14.42 -58.57 -34.53
N LYS A 437 -13.52 -59.53 -34.30
CA LYS A 437 -13.02 -60.42 -35.35
C LYS A 437 -14.21 -61.21 -35.88
N SER A 438 -14.54 -60.96 -37.15
CA SER A 438 -15.34 -61.86 -37.97
C SER A 438 -14.67 -63.24 -38.01
N ARG A 439 -15.44 -64.27 -37.68
CA ARG A 439 -15.26 -65.64 -38.17
C ARG A 439 -16.57 -66.06 -38.83
#